data_AF-A0A0D6ZD96-F1
#
_entry.id   AF-A0A0D6ZD96-F1
#
_cell.length_a   1.000
_cell.length_b   1.000
_cell.length_c   1.000
_cell.angle_alpha   90.00
_cell.angle_beta   90.00
_cell.angle_gamma   90.00
#
_symmetry.space_group_name_H-M   'P 1'
#
loop_
_entity.id
_entity.type
_entity.pdbx_description
1 polymer ?
#
loop_
_entity_poly.entity_id
_entity_poly.type
_entity_poly.pdbx_seq_one_letter_code
_entity_poly.pdbx_strand_id
1 'polypeptide(L)'
;MWHLLINSTGNLTSFSNTLNEQEKIVCDENNNPIQFTDPKGKVSTEEYDSKNNNVASTDAATKSSAAKYDANGNVTEETSSVSIGESLLLNGSFENDANNDNWPDNWKKIGTATFTYDNSGAAVQKAKLGSKQIKFRIRPQL
;
A
#
# COMPACT_ATOMS: atom_id res chain seq x y z
N MET A 1 -10.61 30.07 10.78
CA MET A 1 -11.32 28.96 11.47
C MET A 1 -11.29 27.78 10.53
N TRP A 2 -10.90 26.60 11.01
CA TRP A 2 -11.00 25.37 10.25
C TRP A 2 -12.45 24.85 10.32
N HIS A 3 -12.99 24.35 9.22
CA HIS A 3 -14.30 23.71 9.19
C HIS A 3 -14.13 22.20 9.10
N LEU A 4 -14.79 21.45 9.98
CA LEU A 4 -14.80 19.98 9.99
C LEU A 4 -16.15 19.50 9.47
N LEU A 5 -16.16 18.54 8.54
CA LEU A 5 -17.36 17.82 8.13
C LEU A 5 -17.30 16.40 8.66
N ILE A 6 -18.41 15.95 9.23
CA ILE A 6 -18.56 14.64 9.85
C ILE A 6 -19.79 13.99 9.22
N ASN A 7 -19.72 12.70 8.92
CA ASN A 7 -20.88 11.96 8.42
C ASN A 7 -21.87 11.63 9.57
N SER A 8 -22.98 10.96 9.23
CA SER A 8 -24.01 10.56 10.20
C SER A 8 -23.56 9.53 11.24
N THR A 9 -22.42 8.87 11.04
CA THR A 9 -21.85 7.90 11.98
C THR A 9 -20.79 8.51 12.90
N GLY A 10 -20.46 9.79 12.72
CA GLY A 10 -19.46 10.48 13.56
C GLY A 10 -18.04 10.48 12.99
N ASN A 11 -17.84 9.98 11.77
CA ASN A 11 -16.52 9.88 11.14
C ASN A 11 -16.18 11.19 10.41
N LEU A 12 -14.94 11.65 10.55
CA LEU A 12 -14.44 12.85 9.88
C LEU A 12 -14.34 12.58 8.36
N THR A 13 -15.03 13.37 7.55
CA THR A 13 -15.04 13.21 6.08
C THR A 13 -14.27 14.28 5.35
N SER A 14 -14.07 15.44 5.96
CA SER A 14 -13.21 16.48 5.41
C SER A 14 -12.86 17.54 6.44
N PHE A 15 -11.77 18.24 6.20
CA PHE A 15 -11.54 19.54 6.82
C PHE A 15 -11.23 20.60 5.77
N SER A 16 -11.54 21.85 6.07
CA SER A 16 -11.28 22.98 5.18
C SER A 16 -10.56 24.11 5.91
N ASN A 17 -9.58 24.69 5.24
CA ASN A 17 -8.89 25.87 5.74
C ASN A 17 -9.70 27.15 5.46
N THR A 18 -9.18 28.30 5.87
CA THR A 18 -9.83 29.60 5.69
C THR A 18 -9.92 30.06 4.23
N LEU A 19 -9.26 29.38 3.30
CA LEU A 19 -9.29 29.65 1.86
C LEU A 19 -10.28 28.74 1.12
N ASN A 20 -11.11 27.99 1.85
CA ASN A 20 -12.00 26.94 1.30
C ASN A 20 -11.27 25.81 0.57
N GLU A 21 -9.96 25.66 0.80
CA GLU A 21 -9.25 24.49 0.34
C GLU A 21 -9.66 23.31 1.23
N GLN A 22 -10.16 22.25 0.61
CA GLN A 22 -10.72 21.08 1.29
C GLN A 22 -9.80 19.87 1.14
N GLU A 23 -9.47 19.26 2.27
CA GLU A 23 -8.89 17.92 2.31
C GLU A 23 -10.00 16.92 2.62
N LYS A 24 -10.12 15.87 1.80
CA LYS A 24 -11.15 14.84 1.95
C LYS A 24 -10.55 13.59 2.58
N ILE A 25 -11.32 12.98 3.47
CA ILE A 25 -10.91 11.78 4.22
C ILE A 25 -11.93 10.69 3.97
N VAL A 26 -11.44 9.49 3.67
CA VAL A 26 -12.23 8.25 3.66
C VAL A 26 -11.75 7.40 4.82
N CYS A 27 -12.69 6.83 5.59
CA CYS A 27 -12.38 5.93 6.70
C CYS A 27 -12.89 4.51 6.43
N ASP A 28 -12.29 3.52 7.10
CA ASP A 28 -12.81 2.16 7.20
C ASP A 28 -13.96 2.04 8.22
N GLU A 29 -14.45 0.82 8.44
CA GLU A 29 -15.54 0.52 9.38
C GLU A 29 -15.17 0.77 10.85
N ASN A 30 -13.88 0.76 11.18
CA ASN A 30 -13.34 1.04 12.51
C ASN A 30 -13.03 2.53 12.72
N ASN A 31 -13.37 3.39 11.73
CA ASN A 31 -13.08 4.81 11.71
C ASN A 31 -11.59 5.17 11.62
N ASN A 32 -10.76 4.26 11.08
CA ASN A 32 -9.39 4.60 10.71
C ASN A 32 -9.38 5.28 9.33
N PRO A 33 -8.60 6.36 9.13
CA PRO A 33 -8.51 7.02 7.83
C PRO A 33 -7.71 6.17 6.84
N ILE A 34 -8.30 5.78 5.71
CA ILE A 34 -7.65 4.95 4.69
C ILE A 34 -7.25 5.74 3.45
N GLN A 35 -7.77 6.95 3.28
CA GLN A 35 -7.45 7.80 2.14
C GLN A 35 -7.57 9.29 2.51
N PHE A 36 -6.56 10.06 2.09
CA PHE A 36 -6.55 11.51 2.13
C PHE A 36 -6.46 12.04 0.70
N THR A 37 -7.32 12.99 0.34
CA THR A 37 -7.25 13.69 -0.95
C THR A 37 -7.05 15.18 -0.70
N ASP A 38 -5.91 15.70 -1.14
CA ASP A 38 -5.59 17.12 -1.01
C ASP A 38 -6.44 17.99 -1.96
N PRO A 39 -6.48 19.32 -1.76
CA PRO A 39 -7.22 20.24 -2.63
C PRO A 39 -6.78 20.23 -4.10
N LYS A 40 -5.57 19.72 -4.38
CA LYS A 40 -4.99 19.59 -5.73
C LYS A 40 -5.28 18.21 -6.35
N GLY A 41 -6.05 17.36 -5.65
CA GLY A 41 -6.42 16.03 -6.09
C GLY A 41 -5.32 14.97 -5.90
N LYS A 42 -4.25 15.26 -5.17
CA LYS A 42 -3.26 14.25 -4.82
C LYS A 42 -3.77 13.36 -3.69
N VAL A 43 -3.41 12.09 -3.75
CA VAL A 43 -3.96 11.05 -2.88
C VAL A 43 -2.84 10.43 -2.05
N SER A 44 -3.06 10.36 -0.73
CA SER A 44 -2.30 9.50 0.18
C SER A 44 -3.23 8.39 0.69
N THR A 45 -2.67 7.22 0.97
CA THR A 45 -3.44 6.06 1.47
C THR A 45 -2.76 5.41 2.66
N GLU A 46 -3.57 4.83 3.53
CA GLU A 46 -3.12 4.14 4.74
C GLU A 46 -3.84 2.78 4.84
N GLU A 47 -3.13 1.78 5.37
CA GLU A 47 -3.64 0.44 5.61
C GLU A 47 -3.46 0.08 7.08
N TYR A 48 -4.45 -0.60 7.65
CA TYR A 48 -4.49 -0.93 9.07
C TYR A 48 -4.68 -2.44 9.27
N ASP A 49 -4.07 -2.99 10.32
CA ASP A 49 -4.35 -4.35 10.78
C ASP A 49 -5.67 -4.41 11.60
N SER A 50 -6.08 -5.63 11.99
CA SER A 50 -7.31 -5.83 12.78
C SER A 50 -7.26 -5.22 14.19
N LYS A 51 -6.09 -4.73 14.63
CA LYS A 51 -5.88 -4.04 15.91
C LYS A 51 -5.75 -2.52 15.75
N ASN A 52 -6.01 -2.00 14.54
CA ASN A 52 -5.88 -0.59 14.18
C ASN A 52 -4.44 -0.06 14.22
N ASN A 53 -3.44 -0.91 14.00
CA ASN A 53 -2.07 -0.45 13.76
C ASN A 53 -1.87 -0.14 12.27
N ASN A 54 -1.24 0.98 11.93
CA ASN A 54 -0.92 1.35 10.54
C ASN A 54 0.18 0.44 9.99
N VAL A 55 -0.16 -0.47 9.09
CA VAL A 55 0.79 -1.44 8.51
C VAL A 55 1.40 -0.97 7.20
N ALA A 56 0.77 0.00 6.53
CA ALA A 56 1.33 0.64 5.36
C ALA A 56 0.81 2.06 5.13
N SER A 57 1.67 2.86 4.52
CA SER A 57 1.37 4.23 4.12
C SER A 57 1.94 4.48 2.73
N THR A 58 1.18 5.18 1.88
CA THR A 58 1.65 5.71 0.60
C THR A 58 1.33 7.20 0.55
N ASP A 59 2.34 8.03 0.36
CA ASP A 59 2.18 9.46 0.28
C ASP A 59 1.78 9.94 -1.13
N ALA A 60 1.30 11.19 -1.20
CA ALA A 60 0.96 11.89 -2.43
C ALA A 60 2.13 12.07 -3.43
N ALA A 61 3.37 11.86 -2.99
CA ALA A 61 4.57 11.84 -3.82
C ALA A 61 4.99 10.42 -4.21
N THR A 62 4.10 9.44 -4.01
CA THR A 62 4.30 8.02 -4.34
C THR A 62 5.51 7.41 -3.65
N LYS A 63 5.78 7.85 -2.42
CA LYS A 63 6.67 7.14 -1.50
C LYS A 63 5.84 6.25 -0.61
N SER A 64 6.31 5.03 -0.38
CA SER A 64 5.61 4.05 0.46
C SER A 64 6.51 3.52 1.56
N SER A 65 5.91 3.22 2.70
CA SER A 65 6.55 2.57 3.85
C SER A 65 5.58 1.57 4.50
N ALA A 66 6.13 0.60 5.24
CA ALA A 66 5.34 -0.36 6.00
C ALA A 66 6.00 -0.72 7.33
N ALA A 67 5.15 -1.18 8.25
CA ALA A 67 5.54 -1.66 9.57
C ALA A 67 4.80 -2.95 9.92
N LYS A 68 5.45 -3.81 10.70
CA LYS A 68 4.84 -4.96 11.37
C LYS A 68 4.84 -4.74 12.87
N TYR A 69 3.83 -5.27 13.53
CA TYR A 69 3.63 -5.13 14.97
C TYR A 69 3.56 -6.50 15.63
N ASP A 70 4.09 -6.60 16.85
CA ASP A 70 3.87 -7.75 17.72
C ASP A 70 2.45 -7.73 18.33
N ALA A 71 2.15 -8.74 19.15
CA ALA A 71 0.85 -8.86 19.78
C ALA A 71 0.50 -7.69 20.72
N ASN A 72 1.49 -6.98 21.24
CA ASN A 72 1.37 -5.85 22.16
C ASN A 72 1.38 -4.49 21.45
N GLY A 73 1.53 -4.46 20.12
CA GLY A 73 1.59 -3.23 19.33
C GLY A 73 3.00 -2.62 19.24
N ASN A 74 4.05 -3.37 19.56
CA ASN A 74 5.43 -2.90 19.34
C ASN A 74 5.86 -3.18 17.90
N VAL A 75 6.55 -2.24 17.26
CA VAL A 75 7.10 -2.43 15.91
C VAL A 75 8.18 -3.51 15.94
N THR A 76 8.05 -4.52 15.08
CA THR A 76 9.02 -5.62 14.91
C THR A 76 9.82 -5.52 13.63
N GLU A 77 9.23 -4.95 12.58
CA GLU A 77 9.87 -4.69 11.29
C GLU A 77 9.35 -3.38 10.72
N GLU A 78 10.20 -2.61 10.03
CA GLU A 78 9.83 -1.38 9.34
C GLU A 78 10.69 -1.21 8.07
N THR A 79 10.10 -0.66 7.01
CA THR A 79 10.83 -0.30 5.79
C THR A 79 11.16 1.20 5.78
N SER A 80 12.30 1.58 5.21
CA SER A 80 12.52 2.99 4.82
C SER A 80 11.48 3.40 3.77
N SER A 81 11.17 4.71 3.67
CA SER A 81 10.28 5.20 2.62
C SER A 81 10.91 5.04 1.24
N VAL A 82 10.34 4.19 0.39
CA VAL A 82 10.85 3.93 -0.97
C VAL A 82 9.97 4.65 -2.00
N SER A 83 10.59 5.29 -2.98
CA SER A 83 9.87 5.90 -4.11
C SER A 83 9.44 4.84 -5.14
N ILE A 84 8.29 5.02 -5.81
CA ILE A 84 7.90 4.19 -6.96
C ILE A 84 8.94 4.14 -8.09
N GLY A 85 9.89 5.08 -8.13
CA GLY A 85 11.00 5.07 -9.08
C GLY A 85 12.02 3.95 -8.79
N GLU A 86 12.06 3.45 -7.56
CA GLU A 86 12.94 2.37 -7.10
C GLU A 86 12.18 1.06 -6.87
N SER A 87 10.85 1.11 -6.68
CA SER A 87 9.98 -0.07 -6.53
C SER A 87 8.76 0.03 -7.46
N LEU A 88 8.65 -0.90 -8.42
CA LEU A 88 7.53 -0.95 -9.38
C LEU A 88 6.23 -1.52 -8.78
N LEU A 89 6.21 -1.79 -7.49
CA LEU A 89 5.05 -2.29 -6.76
C LEU A 89 4.47 -1.16 -5.91
N LEU A 90 3.19 -0.85 -6.12
CA LEU A 90 2.48 0.21 -5.41
C LEU A 90 2.07 -0.20 -3.98
N ASN A 91 2.38 -1.43 -3.54
CA ASN A 91 2.17 -1.87 -2.17
C ASN A 91 3.50 -1.88 -1.42
N GLY A 92 3.75 -0.81 -0.68
CA GLY A 92 4.78 -0.83 0.36
C GLY A 92 4.39 -1.74 1.52
N SER A 93 3.11 -2.13 1.68
CA SER A 93 2.69 -3.13 2.65
C SER A 93 3.47 -4.40 2.45
N PHE A 94 4.00 -4.94 3.56
CA PHE A 94 4.26 -6.37 3.61
C PHE A 94 2.96 -7.04 3.16
N GLU A 95 2.98 -7.63 1.97
CA GLU A 95 1.83 -8.25 1.34
C GLU A 95 1.02 -9.00 2.40
N ASN A 96 -0.21 -8.53 2.70
CA ASN A 96 -0.97 -9.09 3.82
C ASN A 96 -1.25 -10.56 3.53
N ASP A 97 -0.58 -11.43 4.28
CA ASP A 97 -0.68 -12.88 4.23
C ASP A 97 -1.12 -13.34 5.63
N ALA A 98 -2.41 -13.15 5.93
CA ALA A 98 -2.96 -13.50 7.24
C ALA A 98 -3.06 -15.01 7.43
N ASN A 99 -3.05 -15.77 6.33
CA ASN A 99 -3.15 -17.23 6.33
C ASN A 99 -1.76 -17.93 6.30
N ASN A 100 -0.69 -17.17 6.11
CA ASN A 100 0.71 -17.60 6.06
C ASN A 100 0.99 -18.65 4.96
N ASP A 101 0.30 -18.57 3.82
CA ASP A 101 0.48 -19.43 2.64
C ASP A 101 1.48 -18.87 1.62
N ASN A 102 2.13 -17.75 1.97
CA ASN A 102 3.10 -17.05 1.15
C ASN A 102 2.46 -16.48 -0.15
N TRP A 103 1.17 -16.14 -0.08
CA TRP A 103 0.39 -15.44 -1.10
C TRP A 103 -0.47 -14.32 -0.45
N PRO A 104 -0.40 -13.06 -0.92
CA PRO A 104 -1.27 -12.01 -0.39
C PRO A 104 -2.77 -12.29 -0.53
N ASP A 105 -3.51 -12.16 0.58
CA ASP A 105 -4.95 -12.44 0.66
C ASP A 105 -5.79 -11.51 -0.24
N ASN A 106 -5.34 -10.28 -0.46
CA ASN A 106 -6.03 -9.31 -1.30
C ASN A 106 -5.65 -9.41 -2.79
N TRP A 107 -4.77 -10.34 -3.15
CA TRP A 107 -4.31 -10.51 -4.53
C TRP A 107 -5.07 -11.63 -5.24
N LYS A 108 -5.73 -11.26 -6.34
CA LYS A 108 -6.34 -12.25 -7.22
C LYS A 108 -5.24 -13.06 -7.93
N LYS A 109 -5.19 -14.36 -7.65
CA LYS A 109 -4.36 -15.30 -8.43
C LYS A 109 -4.91 -15.44 -9.84
N ILE A 110 -4.22 -14.80 -10.78
CA ILE A 110 -4.57 -14.75 -12.21
C ILE A 110 -3.76 -15.73 -13.07
N GLY A 111 -2.82 -16.45 -12.45
CA GLY A 111 -1.98 -17.44 -13.10
C GLY A 111 -0.83 -17.88 -12.19
N THR A 112 -0.02 -18.82 -12.66
CA THR A 112 1.22 -19.25 -12.01
C THR A 112 2.38 -19.03 -12.96
N ALA A 113 3.50 -18.52 -12.46
CA ALA A 113 4.76 -18.42 -13.19
C ALA A 113 5.81 -19.32 -12.52
N THR A 114 6.66 -19.96 -13.32
CA THR A 114 7.84 -20.65 -12.80
C THR A 114 9.04 -19.74 -13.01
N PHE A 115 9.69 -19.38 -11.91
CA PHE A 115 10.98 -18.70 -11.92
C PHE A 115 12.07 -19.77 -11.93
N THR A 116 13.01 -19.65 -12.84
CA THR A 116 14.25 -20.44 -12.83
C THR A 116 15.40 -19.50 -12.55
N TYR A 117 16.22 -19.81 -11.55
CA TYR A 117 17.38 -19.03 -11.16
C TYR A 117 18.64 -19.89 -11.28
N ASP A 118 19.69 -19.31 -11.85
CA ASP A 118 21.05 -19.87 -11.87
C ASP A 118 22.06 -18.78 -11.49
N ASN A 119 23.36 -19.10 -11.53
CA ASN A 119 24.44 -18.15 -11.22
C ASN A 119 24.49 -16.90 -12.16
N SER A 120 23.69 -16.87 -13.22
CA SER A 120 23.59 -15.76 -14.19
C SER A 120 22.34 -14.89 -13.99
N GLY A 121 21.46 -15.24 -13.05
CA GLY A 121 20.29 -14.44 -12.66
C GLY A 121 18.97 -15.21 -12.70
N ALA A 122 17.87 -14.47 -12.50
CA ALA A 122 16.52 -15.04 -12.54
C ALA A 122 15.87 -14.83 -13.91
N ALA A 123 15.33 -15.90 -14.49
CA ALA A 123 14.53 -15.90 -15.71
C ALA A 123 13.10 -16.34 -15.41
N VAL A 124 12.15 -15.70 -16.09
CA VAL A 124 10.73 -16.07 -16.00
C VAL A 124 10.34 -16.86 -17.23
N GLN A 125 10.02 -18.15 -17.06
CA GLN A 125 9.46 -18.95 -18.14
C GLN A 125 7.93 -18.97 -18.05
N LYS A 126 7.29 -18.72 -19.20
CA LYS A 126 5.85 -18.94 -19.45
C LYS A 126 4.88 -18.16 -18.54
N ALA A 127 5.31 -17.11 -17.83
CA ALA A 127 4.39 -16.22 -17.12
C ALA A 127 3.43 -15.55 -18.13
N LYS A 128 2.13 -15.70 -17.91
CA LYS A 128 1.08 -15.11 -18.75
C LYS A 128 0.14 -14.25 -17.90
N LEU A 129 -0.16 -13.05 -18.41
CA LEU A 129 -1.29 -12.21 -17.99
C LEU A 129 -2.36 -12.30 -19.07
N GLY A 130 -3.33 -13.20 -18.89
CA GLY A 130 -4.27 -13.54 -19.97
C GLY A 130 -3.54 -14.12 -21.19
N SER A 131 -3.69 -13.47 -22.35
CA SER A 131 -3.01 -13.87 -23.59
C SER A 131 -1.59 -13.30 -23.75
N LYS A 132 -1.15 -12.40 -22.87
CA LYS A 132 0.15 -11.72 -22.98
C LYS A 132 1.22 -12.42 -22.15
N GLN A 133 2.43 -12.51 -22.68
CA GLN A 133 3.60 -12.98 -21.92
C GLN A 133 4.18 -11.84 -21.07
N ILE A 134 4.53 -12.14 -19.83
CA ILE A 134 5.23 -11.20 -18.94
C ILE A 134 6.73 -11.51 -19.01
N LYS A 135 7.56 -10.50 -19.28
CA LYS A 135 9.02 -10.60 -19.26
C LYS A 135 9.55 -9.59 -18.23
N PHE A 136 10.30 -10.07 -17.25
CA PHE A 136 11.06 -9.22 -16.34
C PHE A 136 12.54 -9.22 -16.72
N ARG A 137 13.22 -8.08 -16.56
CA ARG A 137 14.68 -7.98 -16.69
C ARG A 137 15.22 -7.47 -15.35
N ILE A 138 15.80 -8.36 -14.57
CA ILE A 138 16.50 -7.97 -13.34
C ILE A 138 17.92 -7.57 -13.74
N ARG A 139 18.36 -6.37 -13.35
CA ARG A 139 19.75 -5.95 -13.50
C ARG A 139 20.45 -6.18 -12.16
N PRO A 140 21.53 -6.97 -12.10
CA PRO A 140 22.35 -7.01 -10.90
C PRO A 140 22.93 -5.61 -10.64
N GLN A 141 22.88 -5.18 -9.38
CA GLN A 141 23.64 -4.02 -8.92
C GLN A 141 25.10 -4.49 -8.75
N LEU A 142 26.03 -3.80 -9.41
CA LEU A 142 27.47 -4.03 -9.30
C LEU A 142 28.02 -3.40 -8.02
#